data_AF-M2QJW8-F1
#
_entry.id   AF-M2QJW8-F1
#
_cell.length_a   1.000
_cell.length_b   1.000
_cell.length_c   1.000
_cell.angle_alpha   90.00
_cell.angle_beta   90.00
_cell.angle_gamma   90.00
#
_symmetry.space_group_name_H-M   'P 1'
#
loop_
_entity.id
_entity.type
_entity.pdbx_description
1 polymer ?
#
loop_
_entity_poly.entity_id
_entity_poly.type
_entity_poly.pdbx_seq_one_letter_code
_entity_poly.pdbx_strand_id
1 'polypeptide(L)'
;DSTQDMPVELLHTILLGLTKYVWFMTHSKWKDLQKSAFSVRLQDTDVHGLSVPAIQANYIMQYANLLIRRKLKTLAQIGAFHVYDQAYHLLFKLWKASGELSALLWYPEIRDMDAYIVSKHLASLHCHALIHTVIIIRLM
;
A
#
# COMPACT_ATOMS: atom_id res chain seq x y z
N ASP A 1 12.24 -9.20 -30.55
CA ASP A 1 12.53 -7.95 -29.82
C ASP A 1 12.20 -8.16 -28.35
N SER A 2 13.22 -8.36 -27.51
CA SER A 2 13.08 -8.86 -26.13
C SER A 2 13.08 -7.74 -25.07
N THR A 3 12.45 -6.61 -25.39
CA THR A 3 12.40 -5.41 -24.52
C THR A 3 10.98 -5.03 -24.09
N GLN A 4 10.04 -5.99 -24.13
CA GLN A 4 8.65 -5.78 -23.68
C GLN A 4 8.39 -6.14 -22.20
N ASP A 5 9.40 -6.61 -21.45
CA ASP A 5 9.25 -7.04 -20.06
C ASP A 5 9.43 -5.93 -18.99
N MET A 6 9.60 -4.66 -19.41
CA MET A 6 9.92 -3.55 -18.51
C MET A 6 8.95 -3.28 -17.33
N PRO A 7 7.60 -3.44 -17.45
CA PRO A 7 6.70 -3.11 -16.34
C PRO A 7 6.75 -4.11 -15.18
N VAL A 8 6.89 -5.41 -15.49
CA VAL A 8 6.80 -6.49 -14.49
C VAL A 8 8.06 -6.57 -13.64
N GLU A 9 9.22 -6.35 -14.25
CA GLU A 9 10.51 -6.32 -13.56
C GLU A 9 10.63 -5.12 -12.61
N LEU A 10 10.15 -3.94 -13.04
CA LEU A 10 10.14 -2.73 -12.22
C LEU A 10 9.21 -2.89 -11.01
N LEU A 11 8.02 -3.45 -11.23
CA LEU A 11 7.08 -3.76 -10.16
C LEU A 11 7.68 -4.74 -9.14
N HIS A 12 8.38 -5.76 -9.62
CA HIS A 12 9.06 -6.72 -8.75
C HIS A 12 10.16 -6.06 -7.92
N THR A 13 10.95 -5.19 -8.54
CA THR A 13 12.05 -4.45 -7.91
C THR A 13 11.54 -3.54 -6.80
N ILE A 14 10.44 -2.82 -7.05
CA ILE A 14 9.85 -1.92 -6.06
C ILE A 14 9.23 -2.68 -4.90
N LEU A 15 8.58 -3.82 -5.17
CA LEU A 15 8.05 -4.68 -4.10
C LEU A 15 9.17 -5.28 -3.23
N LEU A 16 10.17 -5.91 -3.85
CA LEU A 16 11.26 -6.58 -3.11
C LEU A 16 12.27 -5.61 -2.48
N GLY A 17 12.45 -4.43 -3.08
CA GLY A 17 13.27 -3.36 -2.53
C GLY A 17 12.43 -2.49 -1.61
N LEU A 18 11.81 -1.45 -2.17
CA LEU A 18 11.16 -0.39 -1.41
C LEU A 18 10.13 -0.91 -0.41
N THR A 19 9.09 -1.63 -0.85
CA THR A 19 8.01 -2.08 0.05
C THR A 19 8.54 -3.00 1.15
N LYS A 20 9.48 -3.90 0.82
CA LYS A 20 10.10 -4.79 1.79
C LYS A 20 10.89 -4.04 2.86
N TYR A 21 11.66 -3.02 2.49
CA TYR A 21 12.41 -2.21 3.47
C TYR A 21 11.49 -1.32 4.31
N VAL A 22 10.48 -0.70 3.72
CA VAL A 22 9.46 0.07 4.46
C VAL A 22 8.76 -0.81 5.48
N TRP A 23 8.35 -2.02 5.07
CA TRP A 23 7.80 -3.03 5.95
C TRP A 23 8.78 -3.42 7.07
N PHE A 24 10.02 -3.73 6.73
CA PHE A 24 11.07 -4.10 7.69
C PHE A 24 11.30 -3.02 8.74
N MET A 25 11.45 -1.76 8.33
CA MET A 25 11.61 -0.63 9.25
C MET A 25 10.42 -0.44 10.19
N THR A 26 9.24 -0.86 9.75
CA THR A 26 8.00 -0.75 10.51
C THR A 26 7.91 -1.85 11.57
N HIS A 27 7.83 -3.11 11.16
CA HIS A 27 7.57 -4.21 12.10
C HIS A 27 8.75 -4.48 13.04
N SER A 28 9.98 -4.10 12.67
CA SER A 28 11.17 -4.30 13.51
C SER A 28 11.19 -3.45 14.78
N LYS A 29 10.37 -2.39 14.83
CA LYS A 29 10.22 -1.54 16.01
C LYS A 29 9.00 -1.89 16.86
N TRP A 30 8.15 -2.79 16.39
CA TRP A 30 6.89 -3.12 17.05
C TRP A 30 7.05 -4.12 18.18
N LYS A 31 6.36 -3.84 19.29
CA LYS A 31 6.10 -4.79 20.38
C LYS A 31 4.96 -5.73 20.00
N ASP A 32 4.79 -6.81 20.75
CA ASP A 32 3.79 -7.85 20.45
C ASP A 32 2.35 -7.32 20.42
N LEU A 33 2.02 -6.35 21.28
CA LEU A 33 0.72 -5.69 21.27
C LEU A 33 0.48 -4.93 19.95
N GLN A 34 1.50 -4.24 19.42
CA GLN A 34 1.39 -3.51 18.16
C GLN A 34 1.24 -4.47 16.98
N LYS A 35 2.01 -5.56 16.97
CA LYS A 35 1.91 -6.62 15.96
C LYS A 35 0.53 -7.27 15.96
N SER A 36 -0.01 -7.56 17.15
CA SER A 36 -1.36 -8.11 17.32
C SER A 36 -2.43 -7.15 16.81
N ALA A 37 -2.39 -5.88 17.23
CA ALA A 37 -3.32 -4.86 16.78
C ALA A 37 -3.27 -4.67 15.26
N PHE A 38 -2.08 -4.66 14.65
CA PHE A 38 -1.93 -4.62 13.20
C PHE A 38 -2.56 -5.84 12.53
N SER A 39 -2.31 -7.05 13.06
CA SER A 39 -2.85 -8.30 12.50
C SER A 39 -4.38 -8.31 12.52
N VAL A 40 -5.00 -7.87 13.61
CA VAL A 40 -6.46 -7.77 13.73
C VAL A 40 -7.02 -6.80 12.68
N ARG A 41 -6.49 -5.57 12.63
CA ARG A 41 -6.94 -4.56 11.65
C ARG A 41 -6.78 -5.04 10.21
N LEU A 42 -5.65 -5.67 9.92
CA LEU A 42 -5.34 -6.20 8.60
C LEU A 42 -6.26 -7.37 8.21
N GLN A 43 -6.73 -8.15 9.20
CA GLN A 43 -7.68 -9.24 8.98
C GLN A 43 -9.10 -8.73 8.74
N ASP A 44 -9.48 -7.63 9.39
CA ASP A 44 -10.80 -6.97 9.28
C ASP A 44 -10.94 -6.11 8.01
N THR A 45 -9.92 -6.04 7.15
CA THR A 45 -9.99 -5.29 5.91
C THR A 45 -11.02 -5.89 4.95
N ASP A 46 -12.02 -5.09 4.55
CA ASP A 46 -12.89 -5.41 3.41
C ASP A 46 -12.04 -5.48 2.13
N VAL A 47 -11.92 -6.69 1.57
CA VAL A 47 -11.19 -6.94 0.32
C VAL A 47 -12.03 -6.66 -0.92
N HIS A 48 -13.31 -6.31 -0.76
CA HIS A 48 -14.18 -6.01 -1.88
C HIS A 48 -13.68 -4.79 -2.67
N GLY A 49 -13.33 -5.00 -3.93
CA GLY A 49 -12.74 -3.97 -4.81
C GLY A 49 -11.21 -3.95 -4.79
N LEU A 50 -10.57 -4.75 -3.94
CA LEU A 50 -9.14 -5.03 -4.05
C LEU A 50 -8.95 -6.29 -4.91
N SER A 51 -8.08 -6.22 -5.93
CA SER A 51 -7.69 -7.39 -6.74
C SER A 51 -6.71 -8.30 -5.99
N VAL A 52 -7.04 -8.70 -4.76
CA VAL A 52 -6.25 -9.52 -3.82
C VAL A 52 -7.12 -10.65 -3.25
N PRO A 53 -6.53 -11.80 -2.87
CA PRO A 53 -7.29 -12.83 -2.14
C PRO A 53 -7.61 -12.35 -0.73
N ALA A 54 -8.39 -13.16 -0.01
CA ALA A 54 -8.49 -13.05 1.44
C ALA A 54 -7.12 -12.84 2.10
N ILE A 55 -7.05 -11.80 2.93
CA ILE A 55 -5.82 -11.41 3.61
C ILE A 55 -5.57 -12.42 4.72
N GLN A 56 -4.34 -12.93 4.78
CA GLN A 56 -3.89 -13.85 5.83
C GLN A 56 -3.01 -13.04 6.79
N ALA A 57 -3.62 -12.26 7.66
CA ALA A 57 -2.90 -11.29 8.48
C ALA A 57 -1.93 -11.98 9.45
N ASN A 58 -2.38 -13.09 10.07
CA ASN A 58 -1.54 -13.90 10.95
C ASN A 58 -0.28 -14.42 10.23
N TYR A 59 -0.42 -14.87 8.98
CA TYR A 59 0.73 -15.29 8.17
C TYR A 59 1.67 -14.13 7.89
N ILE A 60 1.13 -12.96 7.51
CA ILE A 60 1.91 -11.76 7.23
C ILE A 60 2.75 -11.35 8.45
N MET A 61 2.17 -11.43 9.64
CA MET A 61 2.86 -11.08 10.87
C MET A 61 3.86 -12.16 11.34
N GLN A 62 3.46 -13.43 11.29
CA GLN A 62 4.31 -14.56 11.67
C GLN A 62 5.58 -14.65 10.81
N TYR A 63 5.45 -14.38 9.51
CA TYR A 63 6.53 -14.45 8.53
C TYR A 63 6.96 -13.07 8.04
N ALA A 64 6.93 -12.05 8.91
CA ALA A 64 7.19 -10.66 8.55
C ALA A 64 8.51 -10.44 7.77
N ASN A 65 9.58 -11.19 8.11
CA ASN A 65 10.88 -11.09 7.42
C ASN A 65 10.94 -11.82 6.08
N LEU A 66 10.01 -12.74 5.82
CA LEU A 66 10.06 -13.69 4.69
C LEU A 66 8.96 -13.41 3.66
N LEU A 67 8.35 -12.23 3.70
CA LEU A 67 7.29 -11.87 2.75
C LEU A 67 7.84 -11.71 1.33
N ILE A 68 7.09 -12.22 0.36
CA ILE A 68 7.43 -12.20 -1.05
C ILE A 68 6.19 -11.77 -1.87
N ARG A 69 6.45 -11.10 -3.00
CA ARG A 69 5.52 -10.80 -4.11
C ARG A 69 4.10 -10.49 -3.65
N ARG A 70 3.20 -11.48 -3.60
CA ARG A 70 1.76 -11.30 -3.34
C ARG A 70 1.48 -10.62 -2.00
N LYS A 71 2.19 -11.02 -0.94
CA LYS A 71 2.00 -10.43 0.40
C LYS A 71 2.51 -9.00 0.46
N LEU A 72 3.65 -8.73 -0.20
CA LEU A 72 4.20 -7.38 -0.34
C LEU A 72 3.28 -6.50 -1.19
N LYS A 73 2.66 -7.04 -2.25
CA LYS A 73 1.65 -6.32 -3.06
C LYS A 73 0.46 -5.90 -2.20
N THR A 74 -0.07 -6.81 -1.38
CA THR A 74 -1.14 -6.47 -0.42
C THR A 74 -0.67 -5.34 0.50
N LEU A 75 0.51 -5.45 1.11
CA LEU A 75 1.04 -4.39 1.98
C LEU A 75 1.24 -3.05 1.26
N ALA A 76 1.68 -3.05 0.00
CA ALA A 76 1.83 -1.83 -0.79
C ALA A 76 0.48 -1.13 -1.04
N GLN A 77 -0.60 -1.89 -1.18
CA GLN A 77 -1.95 -1.35 -1.43
C GLN A 77 -2.63 -0.84 -0.16
N ILE A 78 -2.52 -1.56 0.96
CA ILE A 78 -3.31 -1.25 2.16
C ILE A 78 -2.50 -0.95 3.42
N GLY A 79 -1.18 -1.13 3.39
CA GLY A 79 -0.32 -1.03 4.58
C GLY A 79 -0.38 0.35 5.24
N ALA A 80 -0.44 1.43 4.45
CA ALA A 80 -0.53 2.79 4.97
C ALA A 80 -1.77 3.00 5.88
N PHE A 81 -2.91 2.37 5.57
CA PHE A 81 -4.13 2.46 6.37
C PHE A 81 -4.06 1.74 7.71
N HIS A 82 -3.08 0.86 7.88
CA HIS A 82 -2.94 0.03 9.07
C HIS A 82 -1.82 0.50 10.00
N VAL A 83 -0.94 1.36 9.50
CA VAL A 83 0.25 1.86 10.22
C VAL A 83 0.12 3.30 10.73
N TYR A 84 -0.97 4.01 10.44
CA TYR A 84 -1.10 5.47 10.67
C TYR A 84 -0.89 5.93 12.12
N ASP A 85 -1.25 5.11 13.09
CA ASP A 85 -1.11 5.36 14.53
C ASP A 85 0.01 4.54 15.19
N GLN A 86 0.65 3.65 14.42
CA GLN A 86 1.73 2.77 14.90
C GLN A 86 3.12 3.13 14.34
N ALA A 87 3.18 3.95 13.28
CA ALA A 87 4.40 4.44 12.68
C ALA A 87 4.68 5.88 13.14
N TYR A 88 5.97 6.21 13.35
CA TYR A 88 6.37 7.59 13.57
C TYR A 88 6.17 8.41 12.29
N HIS A 89 6.03 9.73 12.44
CA HIS A 89 5.60 10.64 11.39
C HIS A 89 6.34 10.50 10.05
N LEU A 90 7.67 10.37 10.07
CA LEU A 90 8.47 10.21 8.86
C LEU A 90 8.28 8.84 8.20
N LEU A 91 8.17 7.75 8.98
CA LEU A 91 7.86 6.43 8.45
C LEU A 91 6.45 6.36 7.86
N PHE A 92 5.48 7.04 8.46
CA PHE A 92 4.14 7.14 7.89
C PHE A 92 4.14 7.90 6.56
N LYS A 93 4.89 9.01 6.46
CA LYS A 93 5.10 9.71 5.18
C LYS A 93 5.74 8.79 4.13
N LEU A 94 6.70 7.97 4.53
CA LEU A 94 7.35 7.00 3.65
C LEU A 94 6.37 5.91 3.17
N TRP A 95 5.48 5.42 4.04
CA TRP A 95 4.41 4.51 3.66
C TRP A 95 3.49 5.11 2.59
N LYS A 96 3.06 6.36 2.79
CA LYS A 96 2.21 7.05 1.81
C LYS A 96 2.91 7.22 0.47
N ALA A 97 4.13 7.75 0.47
CA ALA A 97 4.92 7.93 -0.75
C ALA A 97 5.19 6.59 -1.47
N SER A 98 5.47 5.52 -0.72
CA SER A 98 5.65 4.18 -1.28
C SER A 98 4.35 3.63 -1.88
N GLY A 99 3.20 3.87 -1.25
CA GLY A 99 1.90 3.43 -1.75
C GLY A 99 1.50 4.19 -3.01
N GLU A 100 1.71 5.51 -3.04
CA GLU A 100 1.50 6.36 -4.21
C GLU A 100 2.38 5.93 -5.39
N LEU A 101 3.68 5.75 -5.15
CA LEU A 101 4.60 5.24 -6.17
C LEU A 101 4.15 3.87 -6.70
N SER A 102 3.76 2.98 -5.79
CA SER A 102 3.23 1.67 -6.18
C SER A 102 2.02 1.83 -7.09
N ALA A 103 1.01 2.62 -6.70
CA ALA A 103 -0.19 2.84 -7.50
C ALA A 103 0.12 3.36 -8.91
N LEU A 104 1.07 4.28 -9.05
CA LEU A 104 1.51 4.80 -10.35
C LEU A 104 2.16 3.72 -11.22
N LEU A 105 2.94 2.81 -10.63
CA LEU A 105 3.60 1.72 -11.35
C LEU A 105 2.62 0.64 -11.82
N TRP A 106 1.46 0.52 -11.17
CA TRP A 106 0.41 -0.44 -11.58
C TRP A 106 -0.35 0.00 -12.83
N TYR A 107 -0.29 1.28 -13.19
CA TYR A 107 -0.92 1.86 -14.38
C TYR A 107 0.13 2.60 -15.22
N PRO A 108 0.95 1.86 -16.00
CA PRO A 108 2.07 2.44 -16.74
C PRO A 108 1.65 3.36 -17.88
N GLU A 109 0.39 3.30 -18.31
CA GLU A 109 -0.16 4.09 -19.41
C GLU A 109 -1.36 4.89 -18.95
N ILE A 110 -1.36 6.18 -19.30
CA ILE A 110 -2.51 7.06 -19.13
C ILE A 110 -3.33 6.96 -20.42
N ARG A 111 -4.50 6.30 -20.35
CA ARG A 111 -5.38 6.10 -21.51
C ARG A 111 -5.97 7.38 -22.06
N ASP A 112 -6.23 8.35 -21.18
CA ASP A 112 -6.82 9.65 -21.50
C ASP A 112 -6.09 10.73 -20.70
N MET A 113 -5.26 11.51 -21.39
CA MET A 113 -4.43 12.53 -20.76
C MET A 113 -5.26 13.74 -20.31
N ASP A 114 -6.31 14.09 -21.04
CA ASP A 114 -7.17 15.23 -20.72
C ASP A 114 -8.00 14.95 -19.47
N ALA A 115 -8.60 13.75 -19.37
CA ALA A 115 -9.29 13.30 -18.17
C ALA A 115 -8.34 13.21 -16.96
N TYR A 116 -7.08 12.81 -17.18
CA TYR A 116 -6.08 12.74 -16.13
C TYR A 116 -5.68 14.11 -15.59
N ILE A 117 -5.51 15.11 -16.46
CA ILE A 117 -5.16 16.48 -16.05
C ILE A 117 -6.31 17.11 -15.24
N VAL A 118 -7.55 16.97 -15.71
CA VAL A 118 -8.74 17.47 -15.00
C VAL A 118 -8.89 16.82 -13.63
N SER A 119 -8.73 15.48 -13.55
CA SER A 119 -8.81 14.77 -12.28
C SER A 119 -7.67 15.12 -11.32
N LYS A 120 -6.43 15.35 -11.81
CA LYS A 120 -5.33 15.82 -10.96
C LYS A 120 -5.54 17.23 -10.43
N HIS A 121 -6.10 18.14 -11.23
CA HIS A 121 -6.42 19.49 -10.79
C HIS A 121 -7.52 19.47 -9.72
N LEU A 122 -8.55 18.63 -9.91
CA LEU A 122 -9.61 18.44 -8.91
C LEU A 122 -9.10 17.69 -7.66
N ALA A 123 -8.17 16.73 -7.83
CA ALA A 123 -7.57 16.01 -6.73
C ALA A 123 -6.59 16.87 -5.93
N SER A 124 -5.89 17.84 -6.52
CA SER A 124 -5.04 18.78 -5.77
C SER A 124 -5.88 19.75 -4.93
N LEU A 125 -7.03 20.20 -5.46
CA LEU A 125 -8.04 20.98 -4.74
C LEU A 125 -8.76 20.18 -3.64
N HIS A 126 -8.91 18.86 -3.83
CA HIS A 126 -9.48 17.94 -2.83
C HIS A 126 -8.44 17.18 -1.98
N CYS A 127 -7.13 17.40 -2.16
CA CYS A 127 -6.08 16.57 -1.54
C CYS A 127 -5.94 16.78 -0.03
N HIS A 128 -6.65 17.78 0.52
CA HIS A 128 -6.81 17.92 1.97
C HIS A 128 -8.04 17.16 2.52
N ALA A 129 -8.98 16.75 1.68
CA ALA A 129 -10.27 16.17 2.09
C ALA A 129 -10.49 14.70 1.65
N LEU A 130 -9.84 14.21 0.58
CA LEU A 130 -10.11 12.85 0.06
C LEU A 130 -9.37 11.73 0.79
N ILE A 131 -8.33 12.03 1.58
CA ILE A 131 -7.77 11.05 2.53
C ILE A 131 -8.78 10.77 3.67
N HIS A 132 -9.71 11.70 3.95
CA HIS A 132 -10.78 11.51 4.95
C HIS A 132 -12.11 10.99 4.38
N THR A 133 -12.49 11.36 3.15
CA THR A 133 -13.90 11.18 2.71
C THR A 133 -14.18 9.85 1.99
N VAL A 134 -13.20 9.22 1.34
CA VAL A 134 -13.44 7.93 0.65
C VAL A 134 -13.43 6.73 1.63
N ILE A 135 -12.93 6.90 2.86
CA ILE A 135 -12.73 5.79 3.82
C ILE A 135 -13.79 5.76 4.94
N ILE A 136 -14.44 6.89 5.27
CA ILE A 136 -15.51 6.90 6.29
C ILE A 136 -16.82 6.28 5.79
N ILE A 137 -17.09 6.26 4.47
CA ILE A 137 -18.35 5.74 3.91
C ILE A 137 -18.37 4.19 3.79
N ARG A 138 -17.28 3.49 4.12
CA ARG A 138 -17.22 2.02 4.06
C ARG A 138 -16.84 1.35 5.38
N LEU A 139 -16.88 2.10 6.48
CA LEU A 139 -16.73 1.62 7.86
C LEU A 139 -17.93 2.01 8.75
N MET A 140 -19.06 2.38 8.14
CA MET A 140 -20.41 2.35 8.74
C MET A 140 -21.30 1.46 7.87
#